data_AF-A0A2G6TGI6-F1
#
_entry.id   AF-A0A2G6TGI6-F1
#
_cell.length_a   1.000
_cell.length_b   1.000
_cell.length_c   1.000
_cell.angle_alpha   90.00
_cell.angle_beta   90.00
_cell.angle_gamma   90.00
#
_symmetry.space_group_name_H-M   'P 1'
#
loop_
_entity.id
_entity.type
_entity.pdbx_description
1 polymer ?
#
loop_
_entity_poly.entity_id
_entity_poly.type
_entity_poly.pdbx_seq_one_letter_code
_entity_poly.pdbx_strand_id
1 'polypeptide(L)'
;MPNNPYKYSTENDFIIKNKTTVVYALAVITFFILAGFLDYYILPNSKTADVITHYTVRTVGGKKGAKPQKISYHYYTKKGFTFSTVKNYIEENDIELEYSLLFKSVTKVKSKNNDYTKDLSSSLSINGIQFYFCWTLLLSIAISLKILLSKKAFTENAFYNIICFNSFMVFVCLYMTYLF
;
A
#
# COMPACT_ATOMS: atom_id res chain seq x y z
N MET A 1 23.31 -44.24 -5.14
CA MET A 1 22.00 -43.68 -4.74
C MET A 1 21.18 -43.49 -6.01
N PRO A 2 20.07 -44.22 -6.22
CA PRO A 2 19.23 -44.02 -7.40
C PRO A 2 18.37 -42.77 -7.22
N ASN A 3 18.40 -41.88 -8.22
CA ASN A 3 17.49 -40.74 -8.32
C ASN A 3 16.06 -41.26 -8.51
N ASN A 4 15.18 -40.95 -7.56
CA ASN A 4 13.81 -41.46 -7.53
C ASN A 4 12.92 -40.68 -8.53
N PRO A 5 12.41 -41.30 -9.60
CA PRO A 5 11.68 -40.61 -10.68
C PRO A 5 10.29 -40.10 -10.26
N TYR A 6 9.75 -40.55 -9.12
CA TYR A 6 8.41 -40.19 -8.66
C TYR A 6 8.28 -38.76 -8.11
N LYS A 7 9.38 -38.12 -7.70
CA LYS A 7 9.33 -36.78 -7.08
C LYS A 7 8.98 -35.68 -8.08
N TYR A 8 9.45 -35.83 -9.33
CA TYR A 8 9.26 -34.87 -10.42
C TYR A 8 7.83 -34.83 -10.99
N SER A 9 7.04 -35.88 -10.77
CA SER A 9 5.66 -35.99 -11.26
C SER A 9 4.69 -35.19 -10.38
N THR A 10 4.70 -35.43 -9.06
CA THR A 10 3.77 -34.77 -8.13
C THR A 10 3.96 -33.25 -8.01
N GLU A 11 5.18 -32.75 -8.19
CA GLU A 11 5.52 -31.33 -8.02
C GLU A 11 5.07 -30.48 -9.24
N ASN A 12 5.25 -30.99 -10.47
CA ASN A 12 4.71 -30.34 -11.67
C ASN A 12 3.17 -30.33 -11.68
N ASP A 13 2.55 -31.38 -11.17
CA ASP A 13 1.09 -31.48 -11.05
C ASP A 13 0.53 -30.39 -10.11
N PHE A 14 1.24 -30.07 -9.02
CA PHE A 14 0.87 -28.99 -8.11
C PHE A 14 0.91 -27.62 -8.81
N ILE A 15 1.96 -27.33 -9.57
CA ILE A 15 2.10 -26.06 -10.30
C ILE A 15 0.98 -25.93 -11.34
N ILE A 16 0.75 -26.98 -12.15
CA ILE A 16 -0.28 -26.96 -13.20
C ILE A 16 -1.66 -26.75 -12.58
N LYS A 17 -1.97 -27.44 -11.47
CA LYS A 17 -3.25 -27.33 -10.78
C LYS A 17 -3.50 -25.94 -10.18
N ASN A 18 -2.48 -25.30 -9.59
CA ASN A 18 -2.65 -24.05 -8.84
C ASN A 18 -2.31 -22.78 -9.63
N LYS A 19 -1.67 -22.91 -10.79
CA LYS A 19 -1.28 -21.78 -11.65
C LYS A 19 -2.44 -20.83 -11.91
N THR A 20 -3.59 -21.36 -12.31
CA THR A 20 -4.79 -20.57 -12.60
C THR A 20 -5.26 -19.78 -11.38
N THR A 21 -5.28 -20.42 -10.20
CA THR A 21 -5.63 -19.78 -8.93
C THR A 21 -4.69 -18.62 -8.61
N VAL A 22 -3.37 -18.82 -8.76
CA VAL A 22 -2.38 -17.76 -8.51
C VAL A 22 -2.59 -16.60 -9.48
N VAL A 23 -2.81 -16.86 -10.76
CA VAL A 23 -3.10 -15.80 -11.76
C VAL A 23 -4.32 -14.98 -11.36
N TYR A 24 -5.42 -15.62 -10.98
CA TYR A 24 -6.63 -14.91 -10.54
C TYR A 24 -6.40 -14.12 -9.25
N ALA A 25 -5.70 -14.69 -8.26
CA ALA A 25 -5.37 -13.99 -7.03
C ALA A 25 -4.55 -12.71 -7.30
N LEU A 26 -3.51 -12.80 -8.13
CA LEU A 26 -2.71 -11.65 -8.53
C LEU A 26 -3.55 -10.61 -9.29
N ALA A 27 -4.45 -11.03 -10.19
CA ALA A 27 -5.34 -10.13 -10.91
C ALA A 27 -6.32 -9.39 -9.98
N VAL A 28 -6.88 -10.07 -8.99
CA VAL A 28 -7.75 -9.47 -7.97
C VAL A 28 -6.99 -8.44 -7.14
N ILE A 29 -5.76 -8.75 -6.71
CA ILE A 29 -4.90 -7.81 -5.98
C ILE A 29 -4.63 -6.57 -6.84
N THR A 30 -4.25 -6.75 -8.11
CA THR A 30 -4.05 -5.63 -9.04
C THR A 30 -5.30 -4.78 -9.20
N PHE A 31 -6.47 -5.40 -9.33
CA PHE A 31 -7.74 -4.68 -9.46
C PHE A 31 -7.99 -3.73 -8.28
N PHE A 32 -7.83 -4.20 -7.05
CA PHE A 32 -8.04 -3.36 -5.86
C PHE A 32 -7.04 -2.21 -5.77
N ILE A 33 -5.77 -2.45 -6.07
CA ILE A 33 -4.75 -1.40 -6.07
C ILE A 33 -5.11 -0.34 -7.12
N LEU A 34 -5.43 -0.76 -8.35
CA LEU A 34 -5.81 0.16 -9.42
C LEU A 34 -7.10 0.92 -9.11
N ALA A 35 -8.08 0.29 -8.47
CA ALA A 35 -9.28 0.97 -8.00
C ALA A 35 -8.96 2.07 -6.99
N GLY A 36 -8.02 1.81 -6.06
CA GLY A 36 -7.50 2.82 -5.13
C GLY A 36 -6.83 4.00 -5.85
N PHE A 37 -5.97 3.73 -6.83
CA PHE A 37 -5.33 4.79 -7.63
C PHE A 37 -6.34 5.60 -8.44
N LEU A 38 -7.31 4.92 -9.05
CA LEU A 38 -8.37 5.57 -9.82
C LEU A 38 -9.22 6.47 -8.93
N ASP A 39 -9.58 6.01 -7.74
CA ASP A 39 -10.31 6.83 -6.77
C ASP A 39 -9.51 8.02 -6.28
N TYR A 40 -8.22 7.85 -5.99
CA TYR A 40 -7.38 8.90 -5.42
C TYR A 40 -6.98 9.98 -6.43
N TYR A 41 -6.74 9.61 -7.68
CA TYR A 41 -6.15 10.51 -8.69
C TYR A 41 -7.07 10.90 -9.84
N ILE A 42 -8.06 10.08 -10.19
CA ILE A 42 -8.87 10.26 -11.40
C ILE A 42 -10.29 10.69 -11.06
N LEU A 43 -10.92 10.07 -10.07
CA LEU A 43 -12.29 10.38 -9.67
C LEU A 43 -12.40 11.78 -9.03
N PRO A 44 -13.58 12.42 -9.10
CA PRO A 44 -13.78 13.74 -8.52
C PRO A 44 -13.66 13.69 -7.00
N ASN A 45 -12.94 14.66 -6.43
CA ASN A 45 -12.83 14.83 -4.99
C ASN A 45 -13.97 15.70 -4.45
N SER A 46 -14.37 15.41 -3.21
CA SER A 46 -15.30 16.23 -2.45
C SER A 46 -14.57 17.10 -1.43
N LYS A 47 -15.17 18.24 -1.08
CA LYS A 47 -14.62 19.21 -0.13
C LYS A 47 -15.42 19.27 1.15
N THR A 48 -14.75 19.47 2.27
CA THR A 48 -15.40 19.75 3.55
C THR A 48 -14.50 20.58 4.46
N ALA A 49 -15.10 21.55 5.15
CA ALA A 49 -14.47 22.13 6.33
C ALA A 49 -14.61 21.15 7.51
N ASP A 50 -13.55 21.01 8.31
CA ASP A 50 -13.52 20.14 9.48
C ASP A 50 -12.55 20.68 10.54
N VAL A 51 -12.57 20.08 11.73
CA VAL A 51 -11.73 20.46 12.86
C VAL A 51 -10.90 19.27 13.30
N ILE A 52 -9.59 19.45 13.41
CA ILE A 52 -8.68 18.49 14.03
C ILE A 52 -9.01 18.42 15.53
N THR A 53 -9.32 17.22 16.00
CA THR A 53 -9.67 16.99 17.41
C THR A 53 -8.47 16.59 18.25
N HIS A 54 -7.61 15.75 17.68
CA HIS A 54 -6.39 15.28 18.31
C HIS A 54 -5.44 14.73 17.24
N TYR A 55 -4.17 14.59 17.62
CA TYR A 55 -3.16 13.96 16.81
C TYR A 55 -2.32 12.99 17.65
N THR A 56 -1.72 12.02 16.98
CA THR A 56 -0.74 11.13 17.57
C THR A 56 0.57 11.27 16.83
N VAL A 57 1.68 11.22 17.56
CA VAL A 57 3.02 11.30 16.98
C VAL A 57 3.56 9.89 16.82
N ARG A 58 3.92 9.51 15.60
CA ARG A 58 4.63 8.25 15.34
C ARG A 58 6.14 8.51 15.36
N THR A 59 6.84 7.78 16.20
CA THR A 59 8.30 7.82 16.32
C THR A 59 8.89 6.44 16.02
N VAL A 60 10.11 6.41 15.50
CA VAL A 60 10.89 5.19 15.27
C VAL A 60 12.26 5.31 15.92
N GLY A 61 12.78 4.17 16.38
CA GLY A 61 14.03 4.11 17.12
C GLY A 61 13.86 4.46 18.59
N GLY A 62 14.96 4.73 19.28
CA GLY A 62 14.96 5.09 20.70
C GLY A 62 15.36 3.99 21.68
N LYS A 63 15.58 2.75 21.21
CA LYS A 63 16.12 1.67 22.05
C LYS A 63 17.65 1.79 22.13
N LYS A 64 18.21 1.65 23.35
CA LYS A 64 19.65 1.74 23.68
C LYS A 64 20.26 3.16 23.60
N GLY A 65 19.56 4.18 24.12
CA GLY A 65 20.16 5.52 24.33
C GLY A 65 20.16 6.46 23.12
N ALA A 66 19.65 6.03 21.96
CA ALA A 66 19.39 6.92 20.83
C ALA A 66 18.14 7.76 21.07
N LYS A 67 18.08 8.99 20.54
CA LYS A 67 16.86 9.81 20.58
C LYS A 67 15.84 9.26 19.58
N PRO A 68 14.56 9.10 19.95
CA PRO A 68 13.52 8.65 19.03
C PRO A 68 13.33 9.69 17.91
N GLN A 69 13.32 9.22 16.66
CA GLN A 69 13.11 10.08 15.49
C GLN A 69 11.61 10.15 15.18
N LYS A 70 11.08 11.37 15.08
CA LYS A 70 9.70 11.61 14.66
C LYS A 70 9.55 11.31 13.16
N ILE A 71 8.58 10.46 12.82
CA ILE A 71 8.29 10.08 11.43
C ILE A 71 7.09 10.85 10.89
N SER A 72 5.98 10.83 11.63
CA SER A 72 4.72 11.42 11.17
C SER A 72 3.84 11.90 12.32
N TYR A 73 2.92 12.80 11.97
CA TYR A 73 1.76 13.14 12.78
C TYR A 73 0.54 12.50 12.14
N HIS A 74 -0.24 11.76 12.91
CA HIS A 74 -1.49 11.15 12.48
C HIS A 74 -2.65 11.88 13.14
N TYR A 75 -3.50 12.49 12.34
CA TYR A 75 -4.56 13.40 12.74
C TYR A 75 -5.93 12.73 12.66
N TYR A 76 -6.80 13.13 13.58
CA TYR A 76 -8.19 12.69 13.65
C TYR A 76 -9.10 13.91 13.69
N THR A 77 -10.14 13.91 12.85
CA THR A 77 -11.04 15.06 12.74
C THR A 77 -12.43 14.79 13.33
N LYS A 78 -13.18 15.87 13.55
CA LYS A 78 -14.53 15.78 14.13
C LYS A 78 -15.51 15.03 13.23
N LYS A 79 -15.40 15.14 11.90
CA LYS A 79 -16.23 14.36 10.96
C LYS A 79 -15.71 12.95 10.70
N GLY A 80 -14.68 12.50 11.42
CA GLY A 80 -14.19 11.12 11.38
C GLY A 80 -13.19 10.83 10.25
N PHE A 81 -12.59 11.85 9.64
CA PHE A 81 -11.47 11.66 8.72
C PHE A 81 -10.18 11.40 9.49
N THR A 82 -9.32 10.59 8.89
CA THR A 82 -7.95 10.34 9.38
C THR A 82 -6.96 10.60 8.27
N PHE A 83 -5.82 11.21 8.63
CA PHE A 83 -4.73 11.45 7.69
C PHE A 83 -3.42 11.67 8.42
N SER A 84 -2.30 11.50 7.71
CA SER A 84 -0.96 11.66 8.27
C SER A 84 -0.15 12.71 7.52
N THR A 85 0.66 13.49 8.22
CA THR A 85 1.69 14.36 7.61
C THR A 85 3.10 13.92 7.98
N VAL A 86 4.05 14.14 7.06
CA VAL A 86 5.48 13.91 7.29
C VAL A 86 6.09 15.17 7.89
N LYS A 87 6.78 15.03 9.03
CA LYS A 87 7.63 16.05 9.68
C LYS A 87 6.97 17.35 10.15
N ASN A 88 6.03 17.92 9.39
CA ASN A 88 5.40 19.20 9.66
C ASN A 88 4.13 19.03 10.48
N TYR A 89 4.08 19.78 11.57
CA TYR A 89 2.92 19.87 12.42
C TYR A 89 1.94 20.90 11.84
N ILE A 90 0.67 20.53 11.73
CA ILE A 90 -0.43 21.46 11.48
C ILE A 90 -0.74 22.18 12.79
N GLU A 91 -0.55 23.50 12.82
CA GLU A 91 -0.80 24.32 14.00
C GLU A 91 -2.27 24.67 14.17
N GLU A 92 -2.99 24.84 13.06
CA GLU A 92 -4.40 25.24 13.04
C GLU A 92 -5.33 24.03 13.14
N ASN A 93 -6.30 24.12 14.05
CA ASN A 93 -7.31 23.07 14.19
C ASN A 93 -8.35 23.10 13.07
N ASP A 94 -8.71 24.30 12.59
CA ASP A 94 -9.69 24.46 11.51
C ASP A 94 -9.03 24.22 10.15
N ILE A 95 -9.52 23.21 9.44
CA ILE A 95 -8.97 22.78 8.16
C ILE A 95 -10.06 22.58 7.10
N GLU A 96 -9.68 22.77 5.85
CA GLU A 96 -10.43 22.30 4.69
C GLU A 96 -9.77 21.03 4.15
N LEU A 97 -10.58 19.99 4.00
CA LEU A 97 -10.17 18.70 3.46
C LEU A 97 -10.76 18.52 2.06
N GLU A 98 -9.94 18.02 1.15
CA GLU A 98 -10.43 17.28 -0.02
C GLU A 98 -10.27 15.79 0.23
N TYR A 99 -11.26 15.00 -0.17
CA TYR A 99 -11.24 13.55 -0.04
C TYR A 99 -11.79 12.86 -1.28
N SER A 100 -11.31 11.63 -1.53
CA SER A 100 -11.71 10.81 -2.67
C SER A 100 -13.14 10.30 -2.55
N LEU A 101 -13.76 9.96 -3.68
CA LEU A 101 -15.19 9.65 -3.73
C LEU A 101 -15.53 8.31 -3.06
N LEU A 102 -14.81 7.25 -3.41
CA LEU A 102 -15.12 5.87 -3.03
C LEU A 102 -14.56 5.53 -1.65
N PHE A 103 -13.26 5.75 -1.46
CA PHE A 103 -12.57 5.35 -0.23
C PHE A 103 -12.46 6.46 0.80
N LYS A 104 -12.90 7.69 0.45
CA LYS A 104 -12.82 8.87 1.33
C LYS A 104 -11.41 9.14 1.85
N SER A 105 -10.41 8.76 1.09
CA SER A 105 -9.02 9.07 1.37
C SER A 105 -8.82 10.56 1.29
N VAL A 106 -8.29 11.18 2.33
CA VAL A 106 -7.89 12.59 2.30
C VAL A 106 -6.84 12.75 1.20
N THR A 107 -7.07 13.68 0.27
CA THR A 107 -6.19 13.98 -0.87
C THR A 107 -5.54 15.36 -0.77
N LYS A 108 -6.21 16.31 -0.08
CA LYS A 108 -5.66 17.64 0.24
C LYS A 108 -6.06 18.08 1.64
N VAL A 109 -5.18 18.86 2.26
CA VAL A 109 -5.38 19.46 3.58
C VAL A 109 -4.90 20.90 3.54
N LYS A 110 -5.78 21.85 3.88
CA LYS A 110 -5.45 23.28 3.93
C LYS A 110 -5.98 23.89 5.23
N SER A 111 -5.24 24.82 5.81
CA SER A 111 -5.80 25.77 6.77
C SER A 111 -6.17 27.07 6.05
N LYS A 112 -6.65 28.05 6.81
CA LYS A 112 -6.89 29.41 6.29
C LYS A 112 -5.63 30.05 5.70
N ASN A 113 -4.46 29.72 6.23
CA ASN A 113 -3.19 30.40 5.93
C ASN A 113 -2.18 29.50 5.20
N ASN A 114 -2.31 28.18 5.31
CA ASN A 114 -1.30 27.22 4.85
C ASN A 114 -1.90 26.07 4.04
N ASP A 115 -1.13 25.53 3.10
CA ASP A 115 -1.47 24.34 2.32
C ASP A 115 -0.55 23.18 2.71
N TYR A 116 -1.10 22.21 3.45
CA TYR A 116 -0.39 21.04 3.97
C TYR A 116 -0.44 19.83 3.04
N THR A 117 -1.03 19.96 1.85
CA THR A 117 -1.21 18.86 0.89
C THR A 117 0.12 18.19 0.54
N LYS A 118 1.21 18.97 0.47
CA LYS A 118 2.55 18.45 0.16
C LYS A 118 3.17 17.63 1.29
N ASP A 119 2.65 17.77 2.51
CA ASP A 119 3.14 17.02 3.66
C ASP A 119 2.35 15.74 3.91
N LEU A 120 1.21 15.57 3.23
CA LEU A 120 0.34 14.41 3.35
C LEU A 120 1.08 13.11 3.00
N SER A 121 1.08 12.13 3.90
CA SER A 121 1.74 10.81 3.73
C SER A 121 0.82 9.60 3.91
N SER A 122 -0.44 9.82 4.26
CA SER A 122 -1.44 8.77 4.33
C SER A 122 -1.99 8.40 2.94
N SER A 123 -2.70 7.28 2.86
CA SER A 123 -3.37 6.79 1.64
C SER A 123 -2.37 6.63 0.47
N LEU A 124 -2.76 7.00 -0.75
CA LEU A 124 -1.92 6.92 -1.94
C LEU A 124 -1.22 8.25 -2.26
N SER A 125 -1.01 9.12 -1.27
CA SER A 125 -0.21 10.33 -1.48
C SER A 125 1.20 9.99 -1.97
N ILE A 126 1.72 10.76 -2.92
CA ILE A 126 3.08 10.54 -3.48
C ILE A 126 4.18 10.72 -2.44
N ASN A 127 3.92 11.51 -1.38
CA ASN A 127 4.85 11.69 -0.27
C ASN A 127 4.70 10.57 0.78
N GLY A 128 3.70 9.70 0.61
CA GLY A 128 3.44 8.53 1.44
C GLY A 128 4.22 7.32 0.95
N ILE A 129 4.80 6.57 1.89
CA ILE A 129 5.56 5.36 1.57
C ILE A 129 4.68 4.26 0.94
N GLN A 130 3.37 4.27 1.25
CA GLN A 130 2.38 3.34 0.71
C GLN A 130 2.28 3.38 -0.82
N PHE A 131 2.40 4.57 -1.42
CA PHE A 131 2.41 4.75 -2.88
C PHE A 131 3.51 3.90 -3.54
N TYR A 132 4.73 3.98 -3.00
CA TYR A 132 5.88 3.27 -3.55
C TYR A 132 5.79 1.76 -3.35
N PHE A 133 5.24 1.30 -2.22
CA PHE A 133 4.99 -0.13 -2.00
C PHE A 133 3.93 -0.68 -2.95
N CYS A 134 2.82 0.05 -3.16
CA CYS A 134 1.80 -0.33 -4.13
C CYS A 134 2.37 -0.39 -5.55
N TRP A 135 3.19 0.59 -5.94
CA TRP A 135 3.85 0.60 -7.25
C TRP A 135 4.81 -0.58 -7.43
N THR A 136 5.64 -0.86 -6.42
CA THR A 136 6.57 -2.00 -6.43
C THR A 136 5.82 -3.33 -6.54
N LEU A 137 4.70 -3.46 -5.82
CA LEU A 137 3.83 -4.64 -5.90
C LEU A 137 3.22 -4.78 -7.29
N LEU A 138 2.70 -3.71 -7.90
CA LEU A 138 2.16 -3.75 -9.26
C LEU A 138 3.21 -4.20 -10.28
N LEU A 139 4.44 -3.67 -10.20
CA LEU A 139 5.54 -4.10 -11.08
C LEU A 139 5.89 -5.58 -10.88
N SER A 140 5.95 -6.04 -9.63
CA SER A 140 6.21 -7.44 -9.31
C SER A 140 5.12 -8.37 -9.84
N ILE A 141 3.84 -7.98 -9.68
CA ILE A 141 2.70 -8.73 -10.23
C ILE A 141 2.79 -8.77 -11.76
N ALA A 142 3.10 -7.66 -12.43
CA ALA A 142 3.22 -7.63 -13.88
C ALA A 142 4.29 -8.60 -14.40
N ILE A 143 5.47 -8.64 -13.75
CA ILE A 143 6.53 -9.60 -14.07
C ILE A 143 6.07 -11.03 -13.79
N SER A 144 5.42 -11.26 -12.65
CA SER A 144 4.91 -12.57 -12.24
C SER A 144 3.87 -13.11 -13.23
N LEU A 145 2.90 -12.29 -13.64
CA LEU A 145 1.90 -12.64 -14.64
C LEU A 145 2.54 -12.92 -16.00
N LYS A 146 3.53 -12.13 -16.42
CA LYS A 146 4.27 -12.40 -17.65
C LYS A 146 4.94 -13.77 -17.64
N ILE A 147 5.54 -14.16 -16.51
CA ILE A 147 6.16 -15.49 -16.34
C ILE A 147 5.10 -16.58 -16.37
N LEU A 148 4.03 -16.44 -15.58
CA LEU A 148 2.98 -17.44 -15.47
C LEU A 148 2.24 -17.63 -16.81
N LEU A 149 1.92 -16.56 -17.53
CA LEU A 149 1.18 -16.63 -18.80
C LEU A 149 2.06 -17.01 -19.98
N SER A 150 3.39 -17.01 -19.83
CA SER A 150 4.29 -17.45 -20.87
C SER A 150 4.10 -18.94 -21.18
N LYS A 151 4.25 -19.30 -22.47
CA LYS A 151 4.32 -20.71 -22.91
C LYS A 151 5.66 -21.36 -22.54
N LYS A 152 6.64 -20.58 -22.06
CA LYS A 152 7.95 -21.06 -21.63
C LYS A 152 7.82 -21.79 -20.29
N ALA A 153 8.44 -22.97 -20.17
CA ALA A 153 8.57 -23.65 -18.89
C ALA A 153 9.36 -22.78 -17.89
N PHE A 154 8.91 -22.74 -16.65
CA PHE A 154 9.58 -22.09 -15.53
C PHE A 154 9.83 -23.10 -14.42
N THR A 155 10.82 -22.82 -13.57
CA THR A 155 11.18 -23.71 -12.47
C THR A 155 10.19 -23.59 -11.33
N GLU A 156 10.07 -24.64 -10.53
CA GLU A 156 9.27 -24.64 -9.29
C GLU A 156 9.70 -23.51 -8.34
N ASN A 157 11.01 -23.29 -8.19
CA ASN A 157 11.53 -22.19 -7.39
C ASN A 157 11.00 -20.83 -7.87
N ALA A 158 10.84 -20.62 -9.18
CA ALA A 158 10.24 -19.40 -9.71
C ALA A 158 8.76 -19.28 -9.31
N PHE A 159 8.00 -20.38 -9.33
CA PHE A 159 6.60 -20.40 -8.90
C PHE A 159 6.43 -20.00 -7.44
N TYR A 160 7.19 -20.61 -6.52
CA TYR A 160 7.12 -20.25 -5.10
C TYR A 160 7.61 -18.83 -4.83
N ASN A 161 8.66 -18.37 -5.52
CA ASN A 161 9.13 -16.99 -5.36
C ASN A 161 8.06 -15.97 -5.78
N ILE A 162 7.29 -16.25 -6.84
CA ILE A 162 6.14 -15.43 -7.21
C ILE A 162 5.14 -15.35 -6.06
N ILE A 163 4.74 -16.49 -5.49
CA ILE A 163 3.75 -16.52 -4.40
C ILE A 163 4.29 -15.81 -3.16
N CYS A 164 5.47 -16.19 -2.68
CA CYS A 164 6.05 -15.67 -1.45
C CYS A 164 6.35 -14.17 -1.53
N PHE A 165 6.96 -13.70 -2.61
CA PHE A 165 7.30 -12.29 -2.74
C PHE A 165 6.05 -11.41 -2.84
N ASN A 166 5.07 -11.78 -3.68
CA ASN A 166 3.84 -10.99 -3.80
C ASN A 166 3.03 -11.02 -2.50
N SER A 167 2.96 -12.16 -1.81
CA SER A 167 2.28 -12.26 -0.51
C SER A 167 2.96 -11.39 0.56
N PHE A 168 4.29 -11.42 0.61
CA PHE A 168 5.07 -10.54 1.49
C PHE A 168 4.81 -9.07 1.19
N MET A 169 4.81 -8.68 -0.08
CA MET A 169 4.56 -7.30 -0.49
C MET A 169 3.12 -6.84 -0.17
N VAL A 170 2.12 -7.72 -0.33
CA VAL A 170 0.74 -7.45 0.12
C VAL A 170 0.73 -7.21 1.63
N PHE A 171 1.38 -8.06 2.41
CA PHE A 171 1.49 -7.88 3.86
C PHE A 171 2.13 -6.53 4.22
N VAL A 172 3.22 -6.15 3.54
CA VAL A 172 3.88 -4.85 3.74
C VAL A 172 2.94 -3.69 3.41
N CYS A 173 2.17 -3.76 2.32
CA CYS A 173 1.20 -2.73 1.95
C CYS A 173 0.08 -2.59 3.00
N LEU A 174 -0.43 -3.70 3.54
CA LEU A 174 -1.44 -3.67 4.59
C LEU A 174 -0.88 -3.09 5.89
N TYR A 175 0.33 -3.50 6.27
CA TYR A 175 1.00 -3.00 7.46
C TYR A 175 1.27 -1.49 7.38
N MET A 176 1.71 -1.01 6.21
CA MET A 176 1.95 0.42 6.00
C MET A 176 0.65 1.23 6.01
N THR A 177 -0.46 0.67 5.50
CA THR A 177 -1.79 1.29 5.61
C THR A 177 -2.27 1.40 7.06
N TYR A 178 -1.90 0.44 7.92
CA TYR A 178 -2.22 0.51 9.35
C TYR A 178 -1.36 1.55 10.09
N LEU A 179 -0.11 1.74 9.68
CA LEU A 179 0.81 2.67 10.34
C LEU A 179 0.53 4.15 10.01
N PHE A 180 0.00 4.45 8.82
CA PHE A 180 -0.11 5.81 8.25
C PHE A 180 -1.54 6.14 7.84
#